data_AF-A0A2T6C9D3-F1
#
_entry.id   AF-A0A2T6C9D3-F1
#
_cell.length_a   1.000
_cell.length_b   1.000
_cell.length_c   1.000
_cell.angle_alpha   90.00
_cell.angle_beta   90.00
_cell.angle_gamma   90.00
#
_symmetry.space_group_name_H-M   'P 1'
#
loop_
_entity.id
_entity.type
_entity.pdbx_description
1 polymer ?
#
loop_
_entity_poly.entity_id
_entity_poly.type
_entity_poly.pdbx_seq_one_letter_code
_entity_poly.pdbx_strand_id
1 'polypeptide(L)'
;MNIRYVKEIVANLWLEPETVREADRPALGSPIQLHEWMEMDLKERKDLVGRLESQVLYGEPVLVDEERDGWSRVSVPGQFTPKDPRGYPGWIPSAQLGYDPDFHHALEREPLVRVTADRSRLILASGERVEISFMTKLPKIGEADGEVVVLTPDGRAGRLPAEDVRIGQTPVQSPEDRIRTAEGFIGLPYLWAGMSSFGFDCSGFMYRIFESGGIRIPRDADIQATCGERVSWEELAPGDLVFFAYEQGKGTIHHVGMYIGEGAFIHSPHTGNPIRINRLTDEPYHGEFCWGTRYRGGEIPK
;
A
#
# COMPACT_ATOMS: atom_id res chain seq x y z
N MET A 1 -24.39 -4.62 2.44
CA MET A 1 -23.01 -4.75 1.90
C MET A 1 -22.37 -5.96 2.57
N ASN A 2 -21.77 -6.86 1.79
CA ASN A 2 -21.09 -8.04 2.32
C ASN A 2 -19.62 -7.68 2.57
N ILE A 3 -19.33 -7.10 3.74
CA ILE A 3 -17.97 -6.77 4.15
C ILE A 3 -17.20 -8.05 4.47
N ARG A 4 -15.96 -8.13 3.99
CA ARG A 4 -14.98 -9.16 4.32
C ARG A 4 -13.65 -8.52 4.68
N TYR A 5 -12.76 -9.30 5.27
CA TYR A 5 -11.42 -8.89 5.64
C TYR A 5 -10.39 -9.82 4.99
N VAL A 6 -9.27 -9.23 4.58
CA VAL A 6 -8.12 -10.00 4.09
C VAL A 6 -7.50 -10.77 5.25
N LYS A 7 -7.39 -12.10 5.10
CA LYS A 7 -6.77 -13.00 6.09
C LYS A 7 -5.33 -13.39 5.75
N GLU A 8 -4.82 -12.92 4.63
CA GLU A 8 -3.43 -13.13 4.21
C GLU A 8 -2.56 -11.93 4.58
N ILE A 9 -1.25 -12.14 4.69
CA ILE A 9 -0.28 -11.05 4.99
C ILE A 9 -0.36 -9.90 3.97
N VAL A 10 -0.72 -10.23 2.74
CA VAL A 10 -1.12 -9.32 1.66
C VAL A 10 -2.00 -10.10 0.69
N ALA A 11 -3.05 -9.47 0.17
CA ALA A 11 -3.83 -9.98 -0.95
C ALA A 11 -3.56 -9.12 -2.18
N ASN A 12 -3.29 -9.78 -3.31
CA ASN A 12 -3.18 -9.12 -4.60
C ASN A 12 -4.59 -8.86 -5.16
N LEU A 13 -4.83 -7.65 -5.62
CA LEU A 13 -6.06 -7.26 -6.31
C LEU A 13 -5.83 -7.41 -7.81
N TRP A 14 -6.43 -8.43 -8.41
CA TRP A 14 -6.28 -8.79 -9.82
C TRP A 14 -7.26 -8.01 -10.69
N LEU A 15 -6.85 -7.71 -11.93
CA LEU A 15 -7.70 -7.08 -12.93
C LEU A 15 -8.90 -7.99 -13.26
N GLU A 16 -8.60 -9.25 -13.61
CA GLU A 16 -9.59 -10.30 -13.87
C GLU A 16 -8.98 -11.67 -13.51
N PRO A 17 -9.77 -12.64 -13.02
CA PRO A 17 -9.30 -14.00 -12.71
C PRO A 17 -8.57 -14.67 -13.88
N GLU A 18 -9.00 -14.41 -15.11
CA GLU A 18 -8.48 -15.03 -16.33
C GLU A 18 -7.11 -14.47 -16.75
N THR A 19 -6.69 -13.36 -16.16
CA THR A 19 -5.37 -12.76 -16.42
C THR A 19 -4.26 -13.38 -15.58
N VAL A 20 -4.59 -14.21 -14.60
CA VAL A 20 -3.64 -14.87 -13.70
C VAL A 20 -2.85 -15.93 -14.45
N ARG A 21 -1.53 -16.00 -14.23
CA ARG A 21 -0.66 -16.96 -14.90
C ARG A 21 -0.39 -18.17 -14.01
N GLU A 22 0.11 -19.24 -14.61
CA GLU A 22 0.64 -20.40 -13.88
C GLU A 22 1.70 -19.98 -12.84
N ALA A 23 2.60 -19.07 -13.23
CA ALA A 23 3.66 -18.52 -12.37
C ALA A 23 3.11 -17.75 -11.16
N ASP A 24 1.86 -17.28 -11.21
CA ASP A 24 1.23 -16.52 -10.12
C ASP A 24 0.52 -17.40 -9.11
N ARG A 25 0.42 -18.71 -9.36
CA ARG A 25 -0.26 -19.67 -8.47
C ARG A 25 0.17 -19.56 -7.00
N PRO A 26 1.45 -19.33 -6.63
CA PRO A 26 1.84 -19.17 -5.23
C PRO A 26 1.17 -17.96 -4.54
N ALA A 27 0.79 -16.92 -5.29
CA ALA A 27 0.06 -15.75 -4.79
C ALA A 27 -1.45 -15.96 -4.59
N LEU A 28 -2.02 -17.08 -5.07
CA LEU A 28 -3.47 -17.35 -4.99
C LEU A 28 -3.87 -18.16 -3.76
N GLY A 29 -2.89 -18.76 -3.08
CA GLY A 29 -3.10 -19.66 -1.96
C GLY A 29 -3.67 -18.97 -0.70
N SER A 30 -4.17 -19.80 0.21
CA SER A 30 -4.47 -19.43 1.60
C SER A 30 -3.95 -20.57 2.50
N PRO A 31 -2.77 -20.44 3.14
CA PRO A 31 -1.94 -19.23 3.18
C PRO A 31 -1.28 -18.88 1.84
N ILE A 32 -1.04 -17.60 1.61
CA ILE A 32 -0.29 -17.11 0.45
C ILE A 32 1.19 -17.52 0.55
N GLN A 33 1.76 -18.02 -0.56
CA GLN A 33 3.18 -18.36 -0.66
C GLN A 33 3.95 -17.17 -1.25
N LEU A 34 3.94 -16.04 -0.53
CA LEU A 34 4.42 -14.76 -1.05
C LEU A 34 5.90 -14.81 -1.44
N HIS A 35 6.77 -15.40 -0.63
CA HIS A 35 8.19 -15.50 -0.94
C HIS A 35 8.45 -16.29 -2.22
N GLU A 36 7.76 -17.43 -2.40
CA GLU A 36 7.86 -18.22 -3.64
C GLU A 36 7.39 -17.42 -4.85
N TRP A 37 6.26 -16.70 -4.74
CA TRP A 37 5.80 -15.83 -5.82
C TRP A 37 6.82 -14.72 -6.14
N MET A 38 7.48 -14.17 -5.12
CA MET A 38 8.46 -13.10 -5.30
C MET A 38 9.78 -13.57 -5.95
N GLU A 39 10.02 -14.86 -6.13
CA GLU A 39 11.17 -15.38 -6.88
C GLU A 39 11.01 -15.26 -8.41
N MET A 40 9.89 -14.70 -8.90
CA MET A 40 9.68 -14.38 -10.32
C MET A 40 10.87 -13.65 -10.95
N ASP A 41 11.19 -14.03 -12.19
CA ASP A 41 12.22 -13.36 -12.97
C ASP A 41 11.78 -11.95 -13.44
N LEU A 42 12.71 -11.19 -14.03
CA LEU A 42 12.43 -9.82 -14.46
C LEU A 42 11.33 -9.73 -15.53
N LYS A 43 11.21 -10.73 -16.40
CA LYS A 43 10.20 -10.77 -17.46
C LYS A 43 8.83 -11.05 -16.85
N GLU A 44 8.74 -12.01 -15.95
CA GLU A 44 7.53 -12.35 -15.21
C GLU A 44 7.05 -11.17 -14.37
N ARG A 45 7.96 -10.48 -13.68
CA ARG A 45 7.62 -9.27 -12.91
C ARG A 45 7.10 -8.14 -13.78
N LYS A 46 7.68 -7.91 -14.97
CA LYS A 46 7.21 -6.89 -15.93
C LYS A 46 5.83 -7.23 -16.49
N ASP A 47 5.55 -8.51 -16.67
CA ASP A 47 4.28 -9.01 -17.20
C ASP A 47 3.15 -9.00 -16.16
N LEU A 48 3.38 -8.52 -14.92
CA LEU A 48 2.31 -8.19 -13.96
C LEU A 48 1.51 -6.94 -14.36
N VAL A 49 2.09 -6.06 -15.18
CA VAL A 49 1.43 -4.86 -15.70
C VAL A 49 0.21 -5.28 -16.52
N GLY A 50 -0.97 -4.75 -16.17
CA GLY A 50 -2.24 -5.14 -16.81
C GLY A 50 -2.83 -6.45 -16.29
N ARG A 51 -2.27 -7.04 -15.22
CA ARG A 51 -2.85 -8.20 -14.50
C ARG A 51 -3.22 -7.86 -13.07
N LEU A 52 -2.45 -6.98 -12.43
CA LEU A 52 -2.73 -6.47 -11.08
C LEU A 52 -3.16 -5.01 -11.11
N GLU A 53 -4.08 -4.71 -10.22
CA GLU A 53 -4.67 -3.40 -9.97
C GLU A 53 -4.08 -2.77 -8.69
N SER A 54 -4.02 -3.53 -7.60
CA SER A 54 -3.50 -3.06 -6.31
C SER A 54 -3.10 -4.21 -5.38
N GLN A 55 -2.82 -3.89 -4.11
CA GLN A 55 -2.64 -4.83 -3.01
C GLN A 55 -3.42 -4.37 -1.78
N VAL A 56 -3.89 -5.30 -0.98
CA VAL A 56 -4.68 -5.07 0.25
C VAL A 56 -3.99 -5.78 1.42
N LEU A 57 -3.80 -5.08 2.53
CA LEU A 57 -3.04 -5.61 3.67
C LEU A 57 -3.89 -6.50 4.58
N TYR A 58 -3.21 -7.28 5.42
CA TYR A 58 -3.83 -8.12 6.44
C TYR A 58 -4.81 -7.32 7.31
N GLY A 59 -6.06 -7.77 7.36
CA GLY A 59 -7.14 -7.15 8.11
C GLY A 59 -7.77 -5.90 7.49
N GLU A 60 -7.31 -5.46 6.32
CA GLU A 60 -8.01 -4.38 5.61
C GLU A 60 -9.37 -4.89 5.09
N PRO A 61 -10.42 -4.05 5.18
CA PRO A 61 -11.76 -4.41 4.72
C PRO A 61 -11.88 -4.35 3.21
N VAL A 62 -12.72 -5.22 2.67
CA VAL A 62 -13.19 -5.20 1.29
C VAL A 62 -14.71 -5.35 1.25
N LEU A 63 -15.34 -4.73 0.26
CA LEU A 63 -16.77 -4.88 0.00
C LEU A 63 -16.93 -5.88 -1.14
N VAL A 64 -17.52 -7.04 -0.86
CA VAL A 64 -17.75 -8.07 -1.88
C VAL A 64 -19.04 -7.77 -2.65
N ASP A 65 -18.91 -7.74 -3.97
CA ASP A 65 -20.02 -7.50 -4.90
C ASP A 65 -20.60 -8.78 -5.47
N GLU A 66 -19.73 -9.64 -5.98
CA GLU A 66 -20.08 -10.92 -6.60
C GLU A 66 -18.96 -11.93 -6.37
N GLU A 67 -19.31 -13.21 -6.49
CA GLU A 67 -18.36 -14.31 -6.43
C GLU A 67 -18.59 -15.25 -7.62
N ARG A 68 -17.50 -15.68 -8.27
CA ARG A 68 -17.54 -16.73 -9.31
C ARG A 68 -16.29 -17.58 -9.23
N ASP A 69 -16.44 -18.89 -9.37
CA ASP A 69 -15.33 -19.84 -9.55
C ASP A 69 -14.17 -19.69 -8.53
N GLY A 70 -14.52 -19.41 -7.26
CA GLY A 70 -13.53 -19.23 -6.17
C GLY A 70 -12.88 -17.85 -6.10
N TRP A 71 -13.39 -16.87 -6.85
CA TRP A 71 -12.97 -15.48 -6.85
C TRP A 71 -14.10 -14.56 -6.36
N SER A 72 -13.72 -13.51 -5.65
CA SER A 72 -14.64 -12.45 -5.22
C SER A 72 -14.25 -11.15 -5.92
N ARG A 73 -15.20 -10.51 -6.62
CA ARG A 73 -15.05 -9.12 -7.07
C ARG A 73 -15.30 -8.21 -5.87
N VAL A 74 -14.38 -7.29 -5.63
CA VAL A 74 -14.40 -6.44 -4.45
C VAL A 74 -14.15 -4.98 -4.79
N SER A 75 -14.60 -4.09 -3.89
CA SER A 75 -14.13 -2.71 -3.80
C SER A 75 -13.38 -2.51 -2.48
N VAL A 76 -12.21 -1.88 -2.50
CA VAL A 76 -11.35 -1.63 -1.32
C VAL A 76 -11.57 -0.21 -0.78
N PRO A 77 -12.35 0.00 0.30
CA PRO A 77 -12.83 1.33 0.67
C PRO A 77 -11.75 2.33 1.07
N GLY A 78 -10.62 1.85 1.59
CA GLY A 78 -9.51 2.71 1.98
C GLY A 78 -8.71 3.28 0.80
N GLN A 79 -8.83 2.66 -0.38
CA GLN A 79 -8.06 3.00 -1.56
C GLN A 79 -8.92 3.83 -2.51
N PHE A 80 -8.77 5.15 -2.44
CA PHE A 80 -9.57 6.07 -3.24
C PHE A 80 -9.19 6.02 -4.73
N THR A 81 -10.21 5.98 -5.58
CA THR A 81 -10.12 6.00 -7.04
C THR A 81 -11.44 6.50 -7.65
N PRO A 82 -11.43 7.15 -8.82
CA PRO A 82 -12.66 7.48 -9.54
C PRO A 82 -13.33 6.26 -10.20
N LYS A 83 -12.67 5.08 -10.25
CA LYS A 83 -13.20 3.87 -10.89
C LYS A 83 -14.50 3.36 -10.24
N ASP A 84 -14.61 3.44 -8.92
CA ASP A 84 -15.78 3.03 -8.15
C ASP A 84 -15.88 3.88 -6.86
N PRO A 85 -17.01 4.56 -6.60
CA PRO A 85 -17.17 5.42 -5.41
C PRO A 85 -17.09 4.67 -4.07
N ARG A 86 -17.17 3.34 -4.07
CA ARG A 86 -17.07 2.50 -2.86
C ARG A 86 -15.62 2.14 -2.50
N GLY A 87 -14.65 2.36 -3.39
CA GLY A 87 -13.25 2.01 -3.20
C GLY A 87 -12.64 1.29 -4.41
N TYR A 88 -11.35 0.98 -4.35
CA TYR A 88 -10.62 0.43 -5.50
C TYR A 88 -11.13 -0.95 -5.93
N PRO A 89 -11.59 -1.11 -7.19
CA PRO A 89 -12.19 -2.36 -7.63
C PRO A 89 -11.15 -3.38 -8.10
N GLY A 90 -11.49 -4.67 -7.99
CA GLY A 90 -10.77 -5.77 -8.63
C GLY A 90 -11.17 -7.13 -8.06
N TRP A 91 -10.36 -8.16 -8.30
CA TRP A 91 -10.64 -9.53 -7.92
C TRP A 91 -9.64 -10.09 -6.92
N ILE A 92 -10.12 -10.81 -5.92
CA ILE A 92 -9.31 -11.52 -4.92
C ILE A 92 -9.79 -12.98 -4.85
N PRO A 93 -8.90 -13.98 -4.71
CA PRO A 93 -9.33 -15.35 -4.40
C PRO A 93 -10.18 -15.37 -3.13
N SER A 94 -11.39 -15.90 -3.20
CA SER A 94 -12.36 -15.87 -2.09
C SER A 94 -11.82 -16.53 -0.82
N ALA A 95 -10.92 -17.52 -0.97
CA ALA A 95 -10.26 -18.19 0.15
C ALA A 95 -9.43 -17.26 1.04
N GLN A 96 -8.86 -16.19 0.46
CA GLN A 96 -8.06 -15.18 1.17
C GLN A 96 -8.92 -14.19 1.98
N LEU A 97 -10.24 -14.25 1.81
CA LEU A 97 -11.20 -13.38 2.48
C LEU A 97 -11.94 -14.14 3.59
N GLY A 98 -12.32 -13.42 4.64
CA GLY A 98 -13.15 -13.96 5.71
C GLY A 98 -13.94 -12.90 6.44
N TYR A 99 -14.77 -13.36 7.38
CA TYR A 99 -15.49 -12.50 8.28
C TYR A 99 -15.52 -13.17 9.65
N ASP A 100 -14.90 -12.51 10.62
CA ASP A 100 -15.01 -12.85 12.02
C ASP A 100 -15.78 -11.72 12.73
N PRO A 101 -16.89 -12.03 13.43
CA PRO A 101 -17.73 -11.01 14.05
C PRO A 101 -17.02 -10.28 15.20
N ASP A 102 -16.14 -10.95 15.93
CA ASP A 102 -15.41 -10.33 17.04
C ASP A 102 -14.36 -9.35 16.52
N PHE A 103 -13.64 -9.72 15.45
CA PHE A 103 -12.73 -8.82 14.74
C PHE A 103 -13.46 -7.61 14.16
N HIS A 104 -14.62 -7.83 13.52
CA HIS A 104 -15.45 -6.74 12.99
C HIS A 104 -15.86 -5.76 14.09
N HIS A 105 -16.40 -6.27 15.20
CA HIS A 105 -16.79 -5.43 16.34
C HIS A 105 -15.58 -4.71 16.97
N ALA A 106 -14.43 -5.37 17.07
CA ALA A 106 -13.23 -4.78 17.64
C ALA A 106 -12.68 -3.64 16.78
N LEU A 107 -12.75 -3.72 15.45
CA LEU A 107 -12.38 -2.62 14.55
C LEU A 107 -13.20 -1.35 14.78
N GLU A 108 -14.46 -1.48 15.21
CA GLU A 108 -15.34 -0.34 15.47
C GLU A 108 -15.17 0.28 16.86
N ARG A 109 -14.62 -0.49 17.82
CA ARG A 109 -14.66 -0.14 19.25
C ARG A 109 -13.29 0.05 19.88
N GLU A 110 -12.30 -0.72 19.41
CA GLU A 110 -10.97 -0.74 20.02
C GLU A 110 -10.00 0.21 19.31
N PRO A 111 -8.99 0.74 20.04
CA PRO A 111 -7.88 1.44 19.41
C PRO A 111 -7.17 0.54 18.39
N LEU A 112 -6.84 1.09 17.23
CA LEU A 112 -6.06 0.35 16.22
C LEU A 112 -4.57 0.41 16.54
N VAL A 113 -3.92 -0.74 16.49
CA VAL A 113 -2.46 -0.91 16.42
C VAL A 113 -2.04 -0.81 14.97
N ARG A 114 -1.04 0.00 14.67
CA ARG A 114 -0.48 0.17 13.33
C ARG A 114 0.99 -0.19 13.33
N VAL A 115 1.41 -1.02 12.38
CA VAL A 115 2.83 -1.33 12.17
C VAL A 115 3.54 -0.12 11.57
N THR A 116 4.60 0.32 12.25
CA THR A 116 5.47 1.43 11.84
C THR A 116 6.88 1.00 11.46
N ALA A 117 7.31 -0.20 11.87
CA ALA A 117 8.50 -0.84 11.30
C ALA A 117 8.28 -1.20 9.82
N ASP A 118 9.37 -1.43 9.08
CA ASP A 118 9.31 -1.94 7.70
C ASP A 118 8.45 -3.21 7.64
N ARG A 119 8.75 -4.18 8.50
CA ARG A 119 7.90 -5.35 8.75
C ARG A 119 7.94 -5.67 10.23
N SER A 120 6.90 -6.32 10.73
CA SER A 120 6.86 -6.79 12.12
C SER A 120 6.45 -8.25 12.18
N ARG A 121 6.96 -8.94 13.20
CA ARG A 121 6.69 -10.35 13.43
C ARG A 121 5.51 -10.51 14.37
N LEU A 122 4.36 -10.83 13.81
CA LEU A 122 3.18 -11.24 14.56
C LEU A 122 3.35 -12.67 15.08
N ILE A 123 3.26 -12.86 16.39
CA ILE A 123 3.27 -14.19 17.02
C ILE A 123 1.85 -14.52 17.46
N LEU A 124 1.23 -15.49 16.79
CA LEU A 124 -0.12 -15.93 17.12
C LEU A 124 -0.13 -16.74 18.42
N ALA A 125 -1.31 -16.83 19.06
CA ALA A 125 -1.48 -17.65 20.27
C ALA A 125 -1.09 -19.13 20.08
N SER A 126 -1.14 -19.64 18.84
CA SER A 126 -0.67 -20.98 18.47
C SER A 126 0.86 -21.14 18.49
N GLY A 127 1.61 -20.05 18.58
CA GLY A 127 3.07 -19.99 18.41
C GLY A 127 3.53 -19.82 16.96
N GLU A 128 2.61 -19.84 15.99
CA GLU A 128 2.86 -19.50 14.60
C GLU A 128 3.38 -18.06 14.48
N ARG A 129 4.32 -17.86 13.55
CA ARG A 129 4.98 -16.57 13.35
C ARG A 129 4.72 -16.08 11.93
N VAL A 130 4.13 -14.91 11.82
CA VAL A 130 3.71 -14.30 10.57
C VAL A 130 4.41 -12.95 10.43
N GLU A 131 5.03 -12.70 9.28
CA GLU A 131 5.61 -11.38 8.97
C GLU A 131 4.53 -10.50 8.34
N ILE A 132 4.24 -9.35 8.95
CA ILE A 132 3.21 -8.41 8.47
C ILE A 132 3.83 -7.09 8.04
N SER A 133 3.24 -6.50 7.00
CA SER A 133 3.73 -5.28 6.36
C SER A 133 3.61 -4.06 7.26
N PHE A 134 4.50 -3.08 7.04
CA PHE A 134 4.26 -1.67 7.34
C PHE A 134 2.82 -1.27 7.01
N MET A 135 2.21 -0.46 7.86
CA MET A 135 0.82 0.02 7.78
C MET A 135 -0.29 -1.03 7.93
N THR A 136 0.04 -2.28 8.28
CA THR A 136 -0.96 -3.24 8.77
C THR A 136 -1.63 -2.67 10.02
N LYS A 137 -2.97 -2.75 10.10
CA LYS A 137 -3.76 -2.22 11.20
C LYS A 137 -4.64 -3.30 11.81
N LEU A 138 -4.51 -3.53 13.11
CA LEU A 138 -5.27 -4.55 13.83
C LEU A 138 -5.84 -3.96 15.14
N PRO A 139 -7.04 -4.38 15.59
CA PRO A 139 -7.59 -3.96 16.88
C PRO A 139 -6.68 -4.35 18.04
N LYS A 140 -6.43 -3.42 18.97
CA LYS A 140 -5.74 -3.70 20.23
C LYS A 140 -6.69 -4.38 21.21
N ILE A 141 -6.30 -5.54 21.73
CA ILE A 141 -7.07 -6.26 22.76
C ILE A 141 -6.32 -6.42 24.09
N GLY A 142 -5.06 -5.99 24.16
CA GLY A 142 -4.28 -6.05 25.40
C GLY A 142 -2.83 -5.63 25.22
N GLU A 143 -2.08 -5.76 26.31
CA GLU A 143 -0.62 -5.59 26.38
C GLU A 143 -0.09 -6.64 27.36
N ALA A 144 1.07 -7.22 27.06
CA ALA A 144 1.75 -8.18 27.94
C ALA A 144 3.24 -8.17 27.66
N ASP A 145 4.08 -8.09 28.71
CA ASP A 145 5.54 -8.28 28.62
C ASP A 145 6.26 -7.45 27.54
N GLY A 146 5.83 -6.20 27.33
CA GLY A 146 6.40 -5.32 26.30
C GLY A 146 5.91 -5.60 24.88
N GLU A 147 4.93 -6.48 24.72
CA GLU A 147 4.22 -6.75 23.48
C GLU A 147 2.80 -6.15 23.52
N VAL A 148 2.32 -5.74 22.36
CA VAL A 148 0.92 -5.33 22.15
C VAL A 148 0.14 -6.54 21.66
N VAL A 149 -0.96 -6.85 22.32
CA VAL A 149 -1.85 -7.95 21.94
C VAL A 149 -2.93 -7.42 21.00
N VAL A 150 -3.07 -8.06 19.84
CA VAL A 150 -4.00 -7.69 18.77
C VAL A 150 -4.97 -8.82 18.45
N LEU A 151 -6.15 -8.47 17.95
CA LEU A 151 -7.07 -9.43 17.33
C LEU A 151 -6.82 -9.48 15.83
N THR A 152 -6.76 -10.67 15.27
CA THR A 152 -6.51 -10.88 13.84
C THR A 152 -7.81 -11.15 13.08
N PRO A 153 -7.82 -11.04 11.73
CA PRO A 153 -9.04 -11.13 10.91
C PRO A 153 -9.74 -12.49 10.94
N ASP A 154 -9.08 -13.53 11.46
CA ASP A 154 -9.64 -14.86 11.64
C ASP A 154 -9.99 -15.16 13.11
N GLY A 155 -10.09 -14.13 13.95
CA GLY A 155 -10.51 -14.23 15.35
C GLY A 155 -9.40 -14.69 16.30
N ARG A 156 -8.16 -14.89 15.83
CA ARG A 156 -7.05 -15.29 16.70
C ARG A 156 -6.39 -14.08 17.37
N ALA A 157 -5.97 -14.26 18.62
CA ALA A 157 -5.08 -13.30 19.26
C ALA A 157 -3.64 -13.45 18.74
N GLY A 158 -2.95 -12.33 18.55
CA GLY A 158 -1.53 -12.29 18.24
C GLY A 158 -0.81 -11.21 19.02
N ARG A 159 0.52 -11.28 19.06
CA ARG A 159 1.39 -10.34 19.78
C ARG A 159 2.37 -9.70 18.82
N LEU A 160 2.56 -8.39 18.96
CA LEU A 160 3.52 -7.58 18.21
C LEU A 160 4.46 -6.88 19.17
N PRO A 161 5.77 -6.73 18.85
CA PRO A 161 6.68 -5.92 19.63
C PRO A 161 6.17 -4.47 19.75
N ALA A 162 6.17 -3.90 20.96
CA ALA A 162 5.68 -2.53 21.15
C ALA A 162 6.51 -1.48 20.40
N GLU A 163 7.80 -1.75 20.15
CA GLU A 163 8.70 -0.87 19.40
C GLU A 163 8.31 -0.74 17.92
N ASP A 164 7.76 -1.80 17.34
CA ASP A 164 7.38 -1.88 15.93
C ASP A 164 6.07 -1.14 15.60
N VAL A 165 5.27 -0.80 16.61
CA VAL A 165 3.88 -0.36 16.42
C VAL A 165 3.55 0.97 17.09
N ARG A 166 2.49 1.61 16.62
CA ARG A 166 1.86 2.78 17.27
C ARG A 166 0.36 2.53 17.43
N ILE A 167 -0.22 3.03 18.51
CA ILE A 167 -1.63 2.81 18.88
C ILE A 167 -2.42 4.10 18.68
N GLY A 168 -3.62 3.97 18.11
CA GLY A 168 -4.57 5.06 17.96
C GLY A 168 -4.40 5.86 16.67
N GLN A 169 -4.91 7.10 16.69
CA GLN A 169 -4.93 7.95 15.52
C GLN A 169 -3.52 8.36 15.08
N THR A 170 -3.37 8.57 13.77
CA THR A 170 -2.13 9.10 13.18
C THR A 170 -2.26 10.61 13.11
N PRO A 171 -1.48 11.39 13.88
CA PRO A 171 -1.45 12.83 13.67
C PRO A 171 -0.86 13.14 12.30
N VAL A 172 -1.21 14.31 11.73
CA VAL A 172 -0.54 14.79 10.53
C VAL A 172 0.92 15.04 10.86
N GLN A 173 1.82 14.28 10.23
CA GLN A 173 3.26 14.40 10.43
C GLN A 173 3.85 15.49 9.54
N SER A 174 5.01 16.01 9.93
CA SER A 174 5.72 16.98 9.08
C SER A 174 6.24 16.31 7.80
N PRO A 175 6.54 17.09 6.75
CA PRO A 175 7.24 16.58 5.58
C PRO A 175 8.51 15.80 5.91
N GLU A 176 9.33 16.29 6.85
CA GLU A 176 10.60 15.69 7.25
C GLU A 176 10.42 14.30 7.88
N ASP A 177 9.39 14.12 8.70
CA ASP A 177 9.09 12.81 9.30
C ASP A 177 8.61 11.79 8.25
N ARG A 178 7.84 12.24 7.25
CA ARG A 178 7.46 11.38 6.11
C ARG A 178 8.66 11.02 5.24
N ILE A 179 9.56 11.97 5.00
CA ILE A 179 10.81 11.72 4.26
C ILE A 179 11.66 10.69 5.01
N ARG A 180 11.87 10.86 6.33
CA ARG A 180 12.61 9.89 7.15
C ARG A 180 11.98 8.49 7.09
N THR A 181 10.65 8.42 7.11
CA THR A 181 9.92 7.15 6.97
C THR A 181 10.17 6.53 5.58
N ALA A 182 10.11 7.33 4.51
CA ALA A 182 10.37 6.88 3.15
C ALA A 182 11.81 6.39 2.94
N GLU A 183 12.79 7.08 3.52
CA GLU A 183 14.21 6.70 3.46
C GLU A 183 14.48 5.32 4.06
N GLY A 184 13.68 4.90 5.06
CA GLY A 184 13.76 3.55 5.66
C GLY A 184 13.49 2.40 4.69
N PHE A 185 12.88 2.68 3.52
CA PHE A 185 12.58 1.68 2.49
C PHE A 185 13.58 1.68 1.33
N ILE A 186 14.62 2.52 1.34
CA ILE A 186 15.65 2.51 0.30
C ILE A 186 16.25 1.12 0.17
N GLY A 187 16.30 0.60 -1.06
CA GLY A 187 16.76 -0.76 -1.34
C GLY A 187 15.63 -1.79 -1.50
N LEU A 188 14.40 -1.50 -1.06
CA LEU A 188 13.27 -2.41 -1.26
C LEU A 188 12.93 -2.52 -2.77
N PRO A 189 12.86 -3.73 -3.36
CA PRO A 189 12.57 -3.91 -4.77
C PRO A 189 11.18 -3.42 -5.18
N TYR A 190 11.08 -2.84 -6.38
CA TYR A 190 9.80 -2.49 -7.00
C TYR A 190 8.93 -3.74 -7.26
N LEU A 191 7.63 -3.59 -7.04
CA LEU A 191 6.60 -4.55 -7.44
C LEU A 191 5.42 -3.80 -8.06
N TRP A 192 5.02 -4.14 -9.29
CA TRP A 192 3.83 -3.56 -9.91
C TRP A 192 2.59 -3.81 -9.04
N ALA A 193 1.72 -2.80 -8.92
CA ALA A 193 0.55 -2.79 -8.04
C ALA A 193 0.86 -2.89 -6.53
N GLY A 194 2.14 -2.89 -6.14
CA GLY A 194 2.60 -3.10 -4.77
C GLY A 194 2.20 -1.99 -3.81
N MET A 195 1.62 -2.38 -2.67
CA MET A 195 1.12 -1.49 -1.59
C MET A 195 1.60 -1.90 -0.19
N SER A 196 2.65 -2.73 -0.15
CA SER A 196 3.16 -3.31 1.09
C SER A 196 4.68 -3.23 1.13
N SER A 197 5.26 -3.38 2.32
CA SER A 197 6.71 -3.46 2.48
C SER A 197 7.33 -4.76 1.97
N PHE A 198 6.54 -5.62 1.31
CA PHE A 198 7.05 -6.72 0.49
C PHE A 198 7.46 -6.26 -0.91
N GLY A 199 6.97 -5.09 -1.34
CA GLY A 199 7.31 -4.43 -2.60
C GLY A 199 6.27 -3.36 -2.91
N PHE A 200 6.74 -2.18 -3.32
CA PHE A 200 5.88 -1.06 -3.70
C PHE A 200 6.00 -0.72 -5.17
N ASP A 201 4.90 -0.28 -5.80
CA ASP A 201 5.00 0.56 -6.99
C ASP A 201 5.19 2.04 -6.60
N CYS A 202 5.35 2.92 -7.60
CA CYS A 202 5.61 4.33 -7.37
C CYS A 202 4.50 5.01 -6.56
N SER A 203 3.26 4.84 -6.98
CA SER A 203 2.08 5.45 -6.35
C SER A 203 1.69 4.78 -5.03
N GLY A 204 1.91 3.49 -4.89
CA GLY A 204 1.63 2.73 -3.68
C GLY A 204 2.63 3.02 -2.57
N PHE A 205 3.89 3.28 -2.94
CA PHE A 205 4.88 3.81 -2.01
C PHE A 205 4.42 5.17 -1.47
N MET A 206 4.05 6.11 -2.36
CA MET A 206 3.55 7.42 -1.93
C MET A 206 2.30 7.29 -1.07
N TYR A 207 1.36 6.42 -1.46
CA TYR A 207 0.14 6.17 -0.70
C TYR A 207 0.44 5.79 0.75
N ARG A 208 1.31 4.80 0.98
CA ARG A 208 1.60 4.34 2.35
C ARG A 208 2.42 5.33 3.17
N ILE A 209 3.34 6.08 2.55
CA ILE A 209 4.11 7.14 3.24
C ILE A 209 3.22 8.31 3.68
N PHE A 210 2.27 8.72 2.84
CA PHE A 210 1.33 9.77 3.22
C PHE A 210 0.35 9.26 4.28
N GLU A 211 -0.14 8.03 4.12
CA GLU A 211 -1.05 7.41 5.09
C GLU A 211 -0.40 7.26 6.47
N SER A 212 0.88 6.86 6.53
CA SER A 212 1.64 6.78 7.79
C SER A 212 1.87 8.14 8.44
N GLY A 213 1.85 9.20 7.63
CA GLY A 213 1.90 10.60 8.06
C GLY A 213 0.53 11.23 8.28
N GLY A 214 -0.54 10.45 8.34
CA GLY A 214 -1.90 10.94 8.64
C GLY A 214 -2.60 11.64 7.48
N ILE A 215 -2.07 11.55 6.26
CA ILE A 215 -2.66 12.15 5.06
C ILE A 215 -3.11 11.04 4.11
N ARG A 216 -4.37 11.09 3.71
CA ARG A 216 -4.88 10.15 2.70
C ARG A 216 -4.72 10.75 1.31
N ILE A 217 -4.26 9.93 0.37
CA ILE A 217 -4.14 10.29 -1.04
C ILE A 217 -4.75 9.19 -1.92
N PRO A 218 -5.07 9.47 -3.19
CA PRO A 218 -5.52 8.45 -4.14
C PRO A 218 -4.51 7.31 -4.33
N ARG A 219 -4.98 6.15 -4.80
CA ARG A 219 -4.12 4.99 -5.06
C ARG A 219 -3.21 5.16 -6.28
N ASP A 220 -3.73 5.76 -7.37
CA ASP A 220 -3.02 5.85 -8.66
C ASP A 220 -2.31 7.20 -8.83
N ALA A 221 -1.15 7.20 -9.50
CA ALA A 221 -0.30 8.39 -9.67
C ALA A 221 -1.00 9.54 -10.42
N ASP A 222 -1.74 9.22 -11.48
CA ASP A 222 -2.48 10.20 -12.28
C ASP A 222 -3.57 10.90 -11.45
N ILE A 223 -4.27 10.16 -10.58
CA ILE A 223 -5.25 10.73 -9.67
C ILE A 223 -4.56 11.52 -8.55
N GLN A 224 -3.45 11.01 -7.98
CA GLN A 224 -2.64 11.73 -6.99
C GLN A 224 -2.18 13.11 -7.49
N ALA A 225 -1.93 13.25 -8.80
CA ALA A 225 -1.51 14.52 -9.39
C ALA A 225 -2.59 15.60 -9.38
N THR A 226 -3.88 15.22 -9.24
CA THR A 226 -5.03 16.12 -9.41
C THR A 226 -5.72 16.53 -8.11
N CYS A 227 -5.47 15.81 -6.99
CA CYS A 227 -6.22 16.00 -5.75
C CYS A 227 -5.62 16.98 -4.72
N GLY A 228 -4.42 17.54 -4.95
CA GLY A 228 -3.79 18.49 -4.03
C GLY A 228 -3.49 19.86 -4.66
N GLU A 229 -2.76 20.70 -3.94
CA GLU A 229 -2.33 22.02 -4.44
C GLU A 229 -1.21 21.83 -5.47
N ARG A 230 -1.45 22.17 -6.73
CA ARG A 230 -0.43 22.13 -7.78
C ARG A 230 0.66 23.16 -7.49
N VAL A 231 1.92 22.73 -7.55
CA VAL A 231 3.14 23.53 -7.35
C VAL A 231 4.04 23.44 -8.58
N SER A 232 4.64 24.57 -8.95
CA SER A 232 5.65 24.63 -10.01
C SER A 232 7.00 24.08 -9.53
N TRP A 233 7.97 23.90 -10.45
CA TRP A 233 9.32 23.44 -10.10
C TRP A 233 9.99 24.38 -9.10
N GLU A 234 9.85 25.69 -9.30
CA GLU A 234 10.46 26.75 -8.50
C GLU A 234 9.86 26.84 -7.09
N GLU A 235 8.64 26.31 -6.90
CA GLU A 235 7.90 26.34 -5.64
C GLU A 235 7.95 25.02 -4.86
N LEU A 236 8.67 24.02 -5.37
CA LEU A 236 8.81 22.71 -4.74
C LEU A 236 9.42 22.84 -3.34
N ALA A 237 8.75 22.23 -2.36
CA ALA A 237 9.21 22.11 -0.98
C ALA A 237 9.29 20.63 -0.60
N PRO A 238 10.20 20.23 0.31
CA PRO A 238 10.26 18.86 0.81
C PRO A 238 8.88 18.33 1.21
N GLY A 239 8.57 17.10 0.80
CA GLY A 239 7.29 16.44 1.03
C GLY A 239 6.22 16.70 -0.02
N ASP A 240 6.47 17.53 -1.04
CA ASP A 240 5.61 17.59 -2.22
C ASP A 240 5.77 16.33 -3.07
N LEU A 241 4.68 15.86 -3.67
CA LEU A 241 4.77 14.83 -4.70
C LEU A 241 5.23 15.45 -6.01
N VAL A 242 6.03 14.75 -6.80
CA VAL A 242 6.48 15.16 -8.14
C VAL A 242 6.04 14.13 -9.16
N PHE A 243 5.51 14.59 -10.29
CA PHE A 243 4.88 13.74 -11.30
C PHE A 243 5.60 13.83 -12.64
N PHE A 244 5.64 12.68 -13.33
CA PHE A 244 6.29 12.55 -14.63
C PHE A 244 5.34 11.88 -15.62
N ALA A 245 5.32 12.40 -16.85
CA ALA A 245 4.45 11.94 -17.91
C ALA A 245 5.23 11.72 -19.20
N TYR A 246 4.68 10.83 -20.04
CA TYR A 246 5.18 10.61 -21.38
C TYR A 246 5.11 11.91 -22.21
N GLU A 247 5.69 11.89 -23.40
CA GLU A 247 5.66 13.02 -24.33
C GLU A 247 6.26 14.31 -23.73
N GLN A 248 7.36 14.16 -22.99
CA GLN A 248 8.07 15.26 -22.33
C GLN A 248 7.15 16.04 -21.36
N GLY A 249 6.47 15.32 -20.47
CA GLY A 249 5.63 15.91 -19.42
C GLY A 249 4.26 16.41 -19.88
N LYS A 250 3.84 16.05 -21.10
CA LYS A 250 2.58 16.54 -21.72
C LYS A 250 1.52 15.46 -21.90
N GLY A 251 1.92 14.19 -21.88
CA GLY A 251 1.04 13.04 -22.07
C GLY A 251 0.47 12.51 -20.75
N THR A 252 0.22 11.21 -20.71
CA THR A 252 -0.28 10.51 -19.52
C THR A 252 0.79 10.40 -18.45
N ILE A 253 0.42 10.73 -17.21
CA ILE A 253 1.26 10.53 -16.02
C ILE A 253 1.51 9.03 -15.84
N HIS A 254 2.77 8.65 -15.70
CA HIS A 254 3.17 7.26 -15.51
C HIS A 254 4.03 7.04 -14.27
N HIS A 255 4.54 8.11 -13.66
CA HIS A 255 5.41 8.00 -12.50
C HIS A 255 5.19 9.12 -11.48
N VAL A 256 5.46 8.80 -10.21
CA VAL A 256 5.41 9.72 -9.08
C VAL A 256 6.57 9.46 -8.11
N GLY A 257 7.03 10.50 -7.43
CA GLY A 257 7.90 10.39 -6.25
C GLY A 257 7.66 11.54 -5.28
N MET A 258 8.41 11.58 -4.18
CA MET A 258 8.33 12.65 -3.19
C MET A 258 9.60 13.49 -3.23
N TYR A 259 9.46 14.79 -3.44
CA TYR A 259 10.56 15.74 -3.39
C TYR A 259 11.13 15.82 -1.97
N ILE A 260 12.46 15.75 -1.85
CA ILE A 260 13.16 15.72 -0.56
C ILE A 260 14.08 16.95 -0.36
N GLY A 261 14.01 17.93 -1.26
CA GLY A 261 14.87 19.11 -1.25
C GLY A 261 16.06 19.01 -2.20
N GLU A 262 16.74 20.15 -2.41
CA GLU A 262 17.99 20.24 -3.17
C GLU A 262 17.96 19.62 -4.60
N GLY A 263 16.79 19.64 -5.24
CA GLY A 263 16.60 19.04 -6.57
C GLY A 263 16.54 17.51 -6.57
N ALA A 264 16.37 16.87 -5.41
CA ALA A 264 16.30 15.42 -5.26
C ALA A 264 14.89 14.95 -4.88
N PHE A 265 14.57 13.69 -5.23
CA PHE A 265 13.31 13.05 -4.88
C PHE A 265 13.51 11.55 -4.64
N ILE A 266 12.67 10.97 -3.77
CA ILE A 266 12.64 9.54 -3.46
C ILE A 266 11.45 8.88 -4.14
N HIS A 267 11.64 7.67 -4.69
CA HIS A 267 10.60 6.94 -5.40
C HIS A 267 10.80 5.42 -5.36
N SER A 268 9.76 4.65 -5.72
CA SER A 268 9.89 3.28 -6.21
C SER A 268 9.82 3.31 -7.74
N PRO A 269 10.95 3.24 -8.46
CA PRO A 269 11.04 3.66 -9.87
C PRO A 269 10.26 2.76 -10.84
N HIS A 270 10.72 1.52 -11.01
CA HIS A 270 10.13 0.54 -11.93
C HIS A 270 10.75 -0.83 -11.69
N THR A 271 10.13 -1.86 -12.26
CA THR A 271 10.58 -3.25 -12.19
C THR A 271 12.07 -3.39 -12.54
N GLY A 272 12.82 -4.05 -11.65
CA GLY A 272 14.27 -4.24 -11.76
C GLY A 272 15.11 -3.19 -11.02
N ASN A 273 14.49 -2.15 -10.44
CA ASN A 273 15.17 -1.16 -9.61
C ASN A 273 14.51 -1.07 -8.24
N PRO A 274 15.30 -0.95 -7.15
CA PRO A 274 14.75 -0.74 -5.82
C PRO A 274 14.39 0.73 -5.60
N ILE A 275 13.68 0.98 -4.48
CA ILE A 275 13.48 2.32 -3.95
C ILE A 275 14.82 3.02 -3.78
N ARG A 276 14.91 4.25 -4.30
CA ARG A 276 16.14 5.04 -4.35
C ARG A 276 15.85 6.52 -4.45
N ILE A 277 16.92 7.32 -4.42
CA ILE A 277 16.89 8.76 -4.63
C ILE A 277 17.45 9.07 -6.02
N ASN A 278 16.77 9.91 -6.77
CA ASN A 278 17.24 10.49 -8.03
C ASN A 278 17.19 12.01 -7.96
N ARG A 279 17.87 12.68 -8.90
CA ARG A 279 17.73 14.12 -9.09
C ARG A 279 16.66 14.39 -10.13
N LEU A 280 15.91 15.48 -9.96
CA LEU A 280 14.96 15.95 -10.97
C LEU A 280 15.68 16.33 -12.27
N THR A 281 16.98 16.63 -12.22
CA THR A 281 17.81 16.92 -13.39
C THR A 281 18.32 15.68 -14.12
N ASP A 282 18.11 14.48 -13.57
CA ASP A 282 18.48 13.23 -14.24
C ASP A 282 17.48 12.95 -15.37
N GLU A 283 17.93 12.50 -16.53
CA GLU A 283 17.01 11.99 -17.56
C GLU A 283 16.54 10.57 -17.21
N PRO A 284 15.28 10.18 -17.50
CA PRO A 284 14.27 10.97 -18.23
C PRO A 284 13.47 11.96 -17.37
N TYR A 285 13.69 12.00 -16.05
CA TYR A 285 12.88 12.78 -15.11
C TYR A 285 12.84 14.27 -15.42
N HIS A 286 13.97 14.84 -15.85
CA HIS A 286 14.04 16.24 -16.24
C HIS A 286 13.14 16.55 -17.44
N GLY A 287 13.22 15.75 -18.51
CA GLY A 287 12.38 15.93 -19.69
C GLY A 287 10.90 15.61 -19.46
N GLU A 288 10.59 14.72 -18.52
CA GLU A 288 9.22 14.23 -18.26
C GLU A 288 8.50 14.93 -17.11
N PHE A 289 9.17 15.81 -16.37
CA PHE A 289 8.57 16.53 -15.24
C PHE A 289 7.33 17.33 -15.67
N CYS A 290 6.24 17.17 -14.93
CA CYS A 290 4.97 17.83 -15.20
C CYS A 290 4.74 19.01 -14.24
N TRP A 291 4.55 18.69 -12.96
CA TRP A 291 4.37 19.60 -11.83
C TRP A 291 4.55 18.80 -10.54
N GLY A 292 4.58 19.51 -9.40
CA GLY A 292 4.43 18.88 -8.10
C GLY A 292 3.04 19.09 -7.51
N THR A 293 2.65 18.27 -6.54
CA THR A 293 1.40 18.43 -5.79
C THR A 293 1.67 18.40 -4.29
N ARG A 294 1.21 19.44 -3.60
CA ARG A 294 1.32 19.60 -2.15
C ARG A 294 0.04 19.15 -1.46
N TYR A 295 0.18 18.20 -0.53
CA TYR A 295 -0.92 17.74 0.33
C TYR A 295 -0.76 18.28 1.75
N ARG A 296 -1.75 19.05 2.21
CA ARG A 296 -1.78 19.71 3.54
C ARG A 296 -2.54 18.93 4.62
N GLY A 297 -3.16 17.82 4.27
CA GLY A 297 -4.05 17.05 5.15
C GLY A 297 -5.47 17.63 5.12
N GLY A 298 -6.47 16.75 5.25
CA GLY A 298 -7.89 17.09 5.07
C GLY A 298 -8.64 16.02 4.27
N GLU A 299 -9.96 16.19 4.11
CA GLU A 299 -10.77 15.26 3.31
C GLU A 299 -10.31 15.25 1.86
N ILE A 300 -10.09 14.05 1.31
CA ILE A 300 -9.96 13.85 -0.14
C ILE A 300 -11.31 14.27 -0.77
N PRO A 301 -11.33 14.99 -1.91
CA PRO A 301 -12.57 15.23 -2.64
C PRO A 301 -13.25 13.89 -2.94
N LYS A 302 -14.51 13.74 -2.51
CA LYS A 302 -15.36 12.60 -2.87
C LYS A 302 -15.62 12.57 -4.37
#